data_AF-A0A9P6UU05-F1
#
_entry.id   AF-A0A9P6UU05-F1
#
_cell.length_a   1.000
_cell.length_b   1.000
_cell.length_c   1.000
_cell.angle_alpha   90.00
_cell.angle_beta   90.00
_cell.angle_gamma   90.00
#
_symmetry.space_group_name_H-M   'P 1'
#
loop_
_entity.id
_entity.type
_entity.pdbx_description
1 polymer ?
#
loop_
_entity_poly.entity_id
_entity_poly.type
_entity_poly.pdbx_seq_one_letter_code
_entity_poly.pdbx_strand_id
1 'polypeptide(L)'
;MFFSKSFFAAAVLATVLSVASAGSPHTQAVKGQVGAIQNAKDFCLFLPPMKGGDIAANEDRAVAFCTTAKVAPPKAGILPKGFIKSAHLVKTNNYIQITGRIDRTKYSLKRTDGGGQYDMKAPVGARCQGYNYFVELIEPDTNIYCIRCCKNKLDCPVNKSTYGCKKVLGGNYA
;
A
#
# COMPACT_ATOMS: atom_id res chain seq x y z
N MET A 1 49.37 -70.97 2.87
CA MET A 1 48.15 -70.15 3.09
C MET A 1 48.59 -68.77 3.55
N PHE A 2 48.33 -67.71 2.79
CA PHE A 2 47.91 -66.38 3.26
C PHE A 2 47.73 -65.49 2.02
N PHE A 3 46.46 -65.23 1.69
CA PHE A 3 46.00 -64.29 0.68
C PHE A 3 46.22 -62.86 1.20
N SER A 4 46.81 -61.97 0.39
CA SER A 4 46.71 -60.52 0.62
C SER A 4 45.82 -59.92 -0.46
N LYS A 5 44.66 -59.43 -0.04
CA LYS A 5 43.59 -58.88 -0.88
C LYS A 5 43.80 -57.37 -1.07
N SER A 6 43.72 -56.93 -2.32
CA SER A 6 43.59 -55.53 -2.71
C SER A 6 42.40 -54.87 -2.03
N PHE A 7 42.61 -53.72 -1.40
CA PHE A 7 41.55 -52.83 -0.95
C PHE A 7 41.42 -51.67 -1.95
N PHE A 8 40.34 -51.68 -2.74
CA PHE A 8 39.89 -50.51 -3.49
C PHE A 8 39.04 -49.64 -2.56
N ALA A 9 39.45 -48.40 -2.32
CA ALA A 9 38.64 -47.40 -1.63
C ALA A 9 37.73 -46.69 -2.65
N ALA A 10 36.42 -46.90 -2.55
CA ALA A 10 35.43 -46.14 -3.31
C ALA A 10 35.02 -44.89 -2.52
N ALA A 11 35.34 -43.71 -3.05
CA ALA A 11 34.87 -42.45 -2.50
C ALA A 11 33.40 -42.23 -2.93
N VAL A 12 32.49 -42.20 -1.94
CA VAL A 12 31.07 -41.89 -2.17
C VAL A 12 30.88 -40.37 -2.07
N LEU A 13 30.60 -39.72 -3.21
CA LEU A 13 30.31 -38.30 -3.29
C LEU A 13 28.84 -38.06 -2.90
N ALA A 14 28.57 -37.55 -1.70
CA ALA A 14 27.23 -37.18 -1.27
C ALA A 14 26.82 -35.82 -1.88
N THR A 15 25.82 -35.82 -2.74
CA THR A 15 25.23 -34.61 -3.33
C THR A 15 24.20 -34.01 -2.37
N VAL A 16 24.49 -32.80 -1.88
CA VAL A 16 23.58 -32.01 -1.05
C VAL A 16 22.57 -31.31 -1.98
N LEU A 17 21.30 -31.74 -1.94
CA LEU A 17 20.19 -31.07 -2.62
C LEU A 17 19.68 -29.92 -1.75
N SER A 18 20.12 -28.69 -2.05
CA SER A 18 19.56 -27.49 -1.45
C SER A 18 18.16 -27.23 -2.00
N VAL A 19 17.12 -27.47 -1.19
CA VAL A 19 15.76 -27.01 -1.45
C VAL A 19 15.69 -25.49 -1.28
N ALA A 20 15.80 -24.75 -2.39
CA ALA A 20 15.51 -23.32 -2.41
C ALA A 20 14.00 -23.11 -2.23
N SER A 21 13.59 -22.57 -1.08
CA SER A 21 12.22 -22.11 -0.87
C SER A 21 11.92 -20.96 -1.84
N ALA A 22 11.07 -21.20 -2.83
CA ALA A 22 10.56 -20.17 -3.72
C ALA A 22 9.64 -19.22 -2.93
N GLY A 23 10.21 -18.15 -2.36
CA GLY A 23 9.45 -16.98 -1.99
C GLY A 23 8.78 -16.41 -3.26
N SER A 24 7.48 -16.16 -3.20
CA SER A 24 6.73 -15.61 -4.34
C SER A 24 7.42 -14.34 -4.87
N PRO A 25 7.56 -14.17 -6.19
CA PRO A 25 8.14 -12.96 -6.76
C PRO A 25 7.15 -11.81 -6.54
N HIS A 26 7.33 -11.10 -5.44
CA HIS A 26 6.64 -9.85 -5.20
C HIS A 26 7.23 -8.83 -6.17
N THR A 27 6.54 -8.58 -7.29
CA THR A 27 6.92 -7.56 -8.27
C THR A 27 7.22 -6.27 -7.51
N GLN A 28 8.49 -5.87 -7.59
CA GLN A 28 9.04 -4.75 -6.84
C GLN A 28 8.23 -3.50 -7.20
N ALA A 29 7.62 -2.84 -6.21
CA ALA A 29 7.00 -1.53 -6.35
C ALA A 29 8.12 -0.48 -6.45
N VAL A 30 8.77 -0.39 -7.61
CA VAL A 30 9.99 0.41 -7.80
C VAL A 30 9.69 1.93 -7.81
N LYS A 31 8.42 2.36 -7.91
CA LYS A 31 8.02 3.78 -8.07
C LYS A 31 7.46 4.48 -6.81
N GLY A 32 7.73 4.01 -5.59
CA GLY A 32 7.18 4.63 -4.37
C GLY A 32 5.70 4.30 -4.15
N GLN A 33 5.24 3.18 -4.71
CA GLN A 33 3.84 2.73 -4.66
C GLN A 33 3.56 1.80 -3.48
N VAL A 34 4.28 2.00 -2.37
CA VAL A 34 4.09 1.23 -1.14
C VAL A 34 3.63 2.20 -0.07
N GLY A 35 2.39 2.04 0.39
CA GLY A 35 1.84 2.75 1.53
C GLY A 35 1.90 1.91 2.80
N ALA A 36 1.69 2.54 3.95
CA ALA A 36 1.61 1.85 5.24
C ALA A 36 0.65 2.61 6.18
N ILE A 37 0.01 1.87 7.09
CA ILE A 37 -0.79 2.43 8.19
C ILE A 37 -0.30 1.79 9.49
N GLN A 38 0.22 2.61 10.41
CA GLN A 38 0.58 2.16 11.76
C GLN A 38 -0.45 2.65 12.79
N ASN A 39 -0.78 3.93 12.74
CA ASN A 39 -1.74 4.57 13.65
C ASN A 39 -2.27 5.89 13.02
N ALA A 40 -3.15 6.61 13.72
CA ALA A 40 -3.76 7.84 13.22
C ALA A 40 -2.78 9.01 12.98
N LYS A 41 -1.54 8.92 13.47
CA LYS A 41 -0.48 9.93 13.28
C LYS A 41 0.57 9.48 12.26
N ASP A 42 0.74 8.17 12.09
CA ASP A 42 1.75 7.53 11.25
C ASP A 42 1.06 6.66 10.18
N PHE A 43 0.74 7.25 9.03
CA PHE A 43 0.18 6.55 7.87
C PHE A 43 0.57 7.23 6.55
N CYS A 44 0.30 6.55 5.44
CA CYS A 44 0.49 7.08 4.08
C CYS A 44 -0.83 7.16 3.33
N LEU A 45 -0.88 8.07 2.36
CA LEU A 45 -1.92 8.17 1.34
C LEU A 45 -1.27 8.13 -0.04
N PHE A 46 -1.98 7.60 -1.02
CA PHE A 46 -1.61 7.66 -2.42
C PHE A 46 -2.11 8.98 -3.03
N LEU A 47 -1.24 9.70 -3.72
CA LEU A 47 -1.60 10.93 -4.41
C LEU A 47 -0.97 10.94 -5.80
N PRO A 48 -1.43 11.83 -6.70
CA PRO A 48 -0.73 12.08 -7.94
C PRO A 48 0.75 12.36 -7.68
N PRO A 49 1.67 11.97 -8.57
CA PRO A 49 3.11 12.16 -8.36
C PRO A 49 3.56 13.63 -8.39
N MET A 50 2.62 14.56 -8.60
CA MET A 50 2.82 16.00 -8.72
C MET A 50 1.68 16.75 -8.02
N LYS A 51 2.02 17.87 -7.38
CA LYS A 51 1.04 18.76 -6.75
C LYS A 51 0.02 19.26 -7.79
N GLY A 52 -1.24 19.27 -7.39
CA GLY A 52 -2.36 19.71 -8.23
C GLY A 52 -2.70 18.80 -9.40
N GLY A 53 -2.12 17.60 -9.45
CA GLY A 53 -2.63 16.55 -10.33
C GLY A 53 -4.08 16.21 -9.97
N ASP A 54 -4.90 15.99 -10.98
CA ASP A 54 -6.28 15.49 -10.81
C ASP A 54 -6.26 14.04 -10.31
N ILE A 55 -7.09 13.69 -9.32
CA ILE A 55 -7.03 12.37 -8.67
C ILE A 55 -7.30 11.24 -9.68
N ALA A 56 -8.44 11.30 -10.39
CA ALA A 56 -8.88 10.28 -11.34
C ALA A 56 -7.92 10.16 -12.54
N ALA A 57 -7.44 11.29 -13.07
CA ALA A 57 -6.51 11.29 -14.20
C ALA A 57 -5.11 10.71 -13.87
N ASN A 58 -4.82 10.46 -12.59
CA ASN A 58 -3.52 9.97 -12.12
C ASN A 58 -3.61 8.60 -11.41
N GLU A 59 -4.73 7.89 -11.47
CA GLU A 59 -4.93 6.54 -10.90
C GLU A 59 -3.81 5.56 -11.27
N ASP A 60 -3.36 5.54 -12.52
CA ASP A 60 -2.32 4.61 -12.98
C ASP A 60 -0.88 4.96 -12.57
N ARG A 61 -0.67 6.09 -11.90
CA ARG A 61 0.69 6.55 -11.54
C ARG A 61 0.81 7.19 -10.16
N ALA A 62 -0.20 7.04 -9.31
CA ALA A 62 -0.15 7.55 -7.94
C ALA A 62 1.05 6.96 -7.16
N VAL A 63 1.55 7.72 -6.20
CA VAL A 63 2.66 7.31 -5.31
C VAL A 63 2.30 7.62 -3.87
N ALA A 64 2.89 6.89 -2.94
CA ALA A 64 2.62 7.06 -1.51
C ALA A 64 3.31 8.31 -0.96
N PHE A 65 2.58 9.08 -0.17
CA PHE A 65 3.06 10.19 0.66
C PHE A 65 2.64 9.94 2.10
N CYS A 66 3.57 10.07 3.03
CA CYS A 66 3.36 9.68 4.42
C CYS A 66 3.34 10.87 5.37
N THR A 67 2.60 10.77 6.46
CA THR A 67 2.50 11.83 7.48
C THR A 67 3.83 12.09 8.17
N THR A 68 4.66 11.05 8.32
CA THR A 68 5.98 11.12 8.95
C THR A 68 6.99 10.26 8.17
N ALA A 69 8.28 10.60 8.27
CA ALA A 69 9.35 9.79 7.68
C ALA A 69 9.49 8.41 8.37
N LYS A 70 9.01 8.28 9.61
CA LYS A 70 9.06 7.04 10.40
C LYS A 70 8.25 5.90 9.76
N VAL A 71 7.13 6.22 9.11
CA VAL A 71 6.25 5.22 8.47
C VAL A 71 6.50 5.07 6.98
N ALA A 72 7.31 5.96 6.39
CA ALA A 72 7.52 6.03 4.95
C ALA A 72 8.31 4.82 4.42
N PRO A 73 7.71 4.00 3.55
CA PRO A 73 8.46 2.98 2.82
C PRO A 73 9.46 3.61 1.85
N PRO A 74 10.43 2.85 1.32
CA PRO A 74 11.39 3.37 0.35
C PRO A 74 10.70 4.09 -0.82
N LYS A 75 11.19 5.28 -1.15
CA LYS A 75 10.68 6.16 -2.22
C LYS A 75 9.28 6.73 -2.01
N ALA A 76 8.65 6.53 -0.85
CA ALA A 76 7.47 7.29 -0.48
C ALA A 76 7.86 8.75 -0.15
N GLY A 77 7.00 9.69 -0.55
CA GLY A 77 7.15 11.10 -0.21
C GLY A 77 6.65 11.41 1.20
N ILE A 78 6.72 12.69 1.59
CA ILE A 78 6.12 13.20 2.83
C ILE A 78 4.95 14.10 2.48
N LEU A 79 3.83 13.93 3.18
CA LEU A 79 2.66 14.78 3.03
C LEU A 79 2.99 16.22 3.46
N PRO A 80 2.51 17.24 2.72
CA PRO A 80 2.68 18.62 3.13
C PRO A 80 2.10 18.88 4.53
N LYS A 81 2.79 19.70 5.33
CA LYS A 81 2.31 20.08 6.66
C LYS A 81 0.90 20.69 6.56
N GLY A 82 0.00 20.19 7.41
CA GLY A 82 -1.40 20.63 7.47
C GLY A 82 -2.31 20.03 6.39
N PHE A 83 -1.80 19.15 5.52
CA PHE A 83 -2.64 18.44 4.55
C PHE A 83 -3.67 17.55 5.25
N ILE A 84 -3.30 16.85 6.32
CA ILE A 84 -4.24 16.09 7.14
C ILE A 84 -4.86 17.02 8.18
N LYS A 85 -6.20 17.09 8.21
CA LYS A 85 -6.98 17.92 9.15
C LYS A 85 -7.63 17.09 10.26
N SER A 86 -8.06 15.88 9.94
CA SER A 86 -8.48 14.88 10.93
C SER A 86 -8.14 13.48 10.44
N ALA A 87 -7.93 12.54 11.37
CA ALA A 87 -7.62 11.15 11.08
C ALA A 87 -8.21 10.25 12.17
N HIS A 88 -9.10 9.35 11.78
CA HIS A 88 -9.82 8.43 12.65
C HIS A 88 -9.44 7.00 12.30
N LEU A 89 -8.79 6.31 13.25
CA LEU A 89 -8.32 4.94 13.07
C LEU A 89 -9.39 3.94 13.51
N VAL A 90 -9.67 2.97 12.64
CA VAL A 90 -10.37 1.73 12.99
C VAL A 90 -9.44 0.57 12.66
N LYS A 91 -9.23 -0.33 13.63
CA LYS A 91 -8.44 -1.54 13.44
C LYS A 91 -9.23 -2.77 13.89
N THR A 92 -9.30 -3.76 13.02
CA THR A 92 -9.93 -5.05 13.26
C THR A 92 -8.93 -6.18 13.00
N ASN A 93 -9.36 -7.43 13.14
CA ASN A 93 -8.55 -8.59 12.76
C ASN A 93 -8.31 -8.67 11.23
N ASN A 94 -9.18 -8.06 10.43
CA ASN A 94 -9.18 -8.18 8.97
C ASN A 94 -8.61 -6.97 8.25
N TYR A 95 -8.75 -5.78 8.83
CA TYR A 95 -8.34 -4.55 8.20
C TYR A 95 -7.89 -3.48 9.19
N ILE A 96 -7.13 -2.53 8.67
CA ILE A 96 -6.85 -1.24 9.31
C ILE A 96 -7.32 -0.13 8.37
N GLN A 97 -8.02 0.86 8.93
CA GLN A 97 -8.64 1.94 8.18
C GLN A 97 -8.34 3.28 8.83
N ILE A 98 -8.06 4.28 7.99
CA ILE A 98 -8.10 5.69 8.37
C ILE A 98 -9.19 6.38 7.55
N THR A 99 -10.03 7.16 8.20
CA THR A 99 -10.97 8.10 7.56
C THR A 99 -10.74 9.49 8.13
N GLY A 100 -10.97 10.54 7.35
CA GLY A 100 -10.78 11.88 7.86
C GLY A 100 -10.91 12.98 6.82
N ARG A 101 -10.42 14.16 7.20
CA ARG A 101 -10.44 15.35 6.36
C ARG A 101 -9.05 15.76 5.90
N ILE A 102 -9.00 16.28 4.67
CA ILE A 102 -7.81 16.94 4.12
C ILE A 102 -8.00 18.45 4.02
N ASP A 103 -6.88 19.17 3.89
CA ASP A 103 -6.84 20.51 3.30
C ASP A 103 -6.20 20.39 1.92
N ARG A 104 -7.06 20.27 0.90
CA ARG A 104 -6.66 20.09 -0.51
C ARG A 104 -5.64 21.14 -0.98
N THR A 105 -5.68 22.34 -0.41
CA THR A 105 -4.82 23.46 -0.83
C THR A 105 -3.35 23.19 -0.56
N LYS A 106 -3.02 22.36 0.45
CA LYS A 106 -1.64 22.01 0.78
C LYS A 106 -0.96 21.13 -0.27
N TYR A 107 -1.76 20.45 -1.09
CA TYR A 107 -1.30 19.69 -2.25
C TYR A 107 -1.76 20.29 -3.59
N SER A 108 -2.27 21.53 -3.57
CA SER A 108 -2.78 22.24 -4.75
C SER A 108 -3.89 21.53 -5.53
N LEU A 109 -4.62 20.60 -4.89
CA LEU A 109 -5.73 19.88 -5.54
C LEU A 109 -6.90 20.85 -5.79
N LYS A 110 -7.56 20.70 -6.95
CA LYS A 110 -8.64 21.60 -7.36
C LYS A 110 -9.91 21.33 -6.56
N ARG A 111 -10.71 22.38 -6.31
CA ARG A 111 -12.05 22.21 -5.70
C ARG A 111 -13.03 21.48 -6.63
N THR A 112 -12.78 21.52 -7.94
CA THR A 112 -13.59 20.87 -8.96
C THR A 112 -13.16 19.44 -9.25
N ASP A 113 -12.11 18.96 -8.60
CA ASP A 113 -11.68 17.56 -8.69
C ASP A 113 -12.59 16.73 -7.79
N GLY A 114 -13.44 15.92 -8.41
CA GLY A 114 -14.41 15.05 -7.73
C GLY A 114 -13.79 13.83 -7.06
N GLY A 115 -12.48 13.64 -7.21
CA GLY A 115 -11.76 12.53 -6.62
C GLY A 115 -11.65 11.30 -7.50
N GLY A 116 -11.23 10.21 -6.89
CA GLY A 116 -10.99 8.93 -7.55
C GLY A 116 -10.60 7.86 -6.54
N GLN A 117 -10.29 6.67 -7.05
CA GLN A 117 -9.95 5.49 -6.26
C GLN A 117 -8.55 4.97 -6.61
N TYR A 118 -7.72 4.79 -5.58
CA TYR A 118 -6.47 4.07 -5.71
C TYR A 118 -6.59 2.70 -5.05
N ASP A 119 -6.13 1.66 -5.75
CA ASP A 119 -6.12 0.28 -5.24
C ASP A 119 -5.00 -0.55 -5.90
N MET A 120 -5.00 -1.87 -5.69
CA MET A 120 -3.99 -2.79 -6.22
C MET A 120 -3.93 -2.84 -7.77
N LYS A 121 -4.98 -2.41 -8.46
CA LYS A 121 -5.07 -2.38 -9.93
C LYS A 121 -4.53 -1.07 -10.49
N ALA A 122 -4.86 0.05 -9.84
CA ALA A 122 -4.48 1.38 -10.27
C ALA A 122 -3.90 2.17 -9.07
N PRO A 123 -2.56 2.34 -9.00
CA PRO A 123 -1.59 1.98 -10.03
C PRO A 123 -1.06 0.54 -9.88
N VAL A 124 -0.69 -0.09 -11.00
CA VAL A 124 -0.19 -1.47 -11.00
C VAL A 124 1.03 -1.63 -10.09
N GLY A 125 0.94 -2.60 -9.17
CA GLY A 125 2.00 -2.90 -8.21
C GLY A 125 1.92 -2.07 -6.91
N ALA A 126 0.94 -1.17 -6.79
CA ALA A 126 0.66 -0.51 -5.54
C ALA A 126 0.22 -1.50 -4.47
N ARG A 127 0.60 -1.24 -3.22
CA ARG A 127 0.22 -2.08 -2.08
C ARG A 127 0.29 -1.33 -0.76
N CYS A 128 -0.38 -1.89 0.24
CA CYS A 128 -0.24 -1.49 1.63
C CYS A 128 0.59 -2.52 2.41
N GLN A 129 1.62 -2.05 3.11
CA GLN A 129 2.57 -2.91 3.83
C GLN A 129 1.86 -3.81 4.86
N GLY A 130 2.06 -5.12 4.73
CA GLY A 130 1.47 -6.13 5.61
C GLY A 130 0.03 -6.55 5.25
N TYR A 131 -0.50 -6.10 4.12
CA TYR A 131 -1.85 -6.40 3.66
C TYR A 131 -1.86 -6.82 2.18
N ASN A 132 -2.81 -7.66 1.80
CA ASN A 132 -2.93 -8.19 0.44
C ASN A 132 -3.71 -7.25 -0.48
N TYR A 133 -4.56 -6.40 0.10
CA TYR A 133 -5.43 -5.48 -0.61
C TYR A 133 -5.39 -4.12 0.07
N PHE A 134 -5.64 -3.07 -0.70
CA PHE A 134 -6.01 -1.77 -0.16
C PHE A 134 -7.04 -1.12 -1.07
N VAL A 135 -7.76 -0.17 -0.51
CA VAL A 135 -8.58 0.77 -1.26
C VAL A 135 -8.43 2.13 -0.58
N GLU A 136 -8.21 3.15 -1.40
CA GLU A 136 -8.15 4.54 -0.99
C GLU A 136 -9.04 5.38 -1.89
N LEU A 137 -9.74 6.35 -1.31
CA LEU A 137 -10.40 7.40 -2.07
C LEU A 137 -9.98 8.76 -1.50
N ILE A 138 -9.70 9.68 -2.41
CA ILE A 138 -9.41 11.09 -2.13
C ILE A 138 -10.49 11.91 -2.82
N GLU A 139 -11.19 12.78 -2.09
CA GLU A 139 -12.27 13.63 -2.59
C GLU A 139 -11.95 15.11 -2.31
N PRO A 140 -11.23 15.79 -3.21
CA PRO A 140 -10.83 17.18 -3.03
C PRO A 140 -12.02 18.16 -2.94
N ASP A 141 -13.07 17.93 -3.72
CA ASP A 141 -14.30 18.73 -3.74
C ASP A 141 -14.95 18.88 -2.37
N THR A 142 -14.96 17.81 -1.56
CA THR A 142 -15.55 17.76 -0.23
C THR A 142 -14.51 17.73 0.91
N ASN A 143 -13.21 17.75 0.58
CA ASN A 143 -12.09 17.71 1.52
C ASN A 143 -12.11 16.46 2.43
N ILE A 144 -12.47 15.30 1.89
CA ILE A 144 -12.43 14.04 2.64
C ILE A 144 -11.50 13.02 2.00
N TYR A 145 -11.03 12.09 2.82
CA TYR A 145 -10.24 10.96 2.36
C TYR A 145 -10.51 9.73 3.21
N CYS A 146 -10.21 8.57 2.66
CA CYS A 146 -10.28 7.31 3.38
C CYS A 146 -9.33 6.30 2.75
N ILE A 147 -8.65 5.53 3.59
CA ILE A 147 -7.78 4.44 3.17
C ILE A 147 -8.08 3.24 4.07
N ARG A 148 -8.17 2.04 3.48
CA ARG A 148 -8.28 0.78 4.19
C ARG A 148 -7.29 -0.21 3.59
N CYS A 149 -6.49 -0.85 4.45
CA CYS A 149 -5.66 -1.99 4.08
C CYS A 149 -6.28 -3.27 4.64
N CYS A 150 -6.45 -4.28 3.79
CA CYS A 150 -7.21 -5.49 4.10
C CYS A 150 -6.41 -6.78 3.88
N LYS A 151 -6.65 -7.76 4.73
CA LYS A 151 -6.13 -9.12 4.54
C LYS A 151 -6.86 -9.87 3.42
N ASN A 152 -8.18 -9.70 3.34
CA ASN A 152 -9.02 -10.38 2.36
C ASN A 152 -9.66 -9.38 1.38
N LYS A 153 -9.95 -9.85 0.17
CA LYS A 153 -10.58 -9.03 -0.88
C LYS A 153 -11.97 -8.53 -0.49
N LEU A 154 -12.74 -9.34 0.25
CA LEU A 154 -14.11 -9.01 0.66
C LEU A 154 -14.16 -7.80 1.60
N ASP A 155 -13.10 -7.53 2.35
CA ASP A 155 -13.02 -6.38 3.26
C ASP A 155 -12.62 -5.07 2.53
N CYS A 156 -12.19 -5.17 1.27
CA CYS A 156 -11.67 -4.07 0.45
C CYS A 156 -12.53 -3.86 -0.82
N PRO A 157 -13.55 -2.98 -0.77
CA PRO A 157 -14.44 -2.71 -1.90
C PRO A 157 -13.78 -1.87 -3.01
N VAL A 158 -13.15 -2.55 -3.97
CA VAL A 158 -12.38 -1.99 -5.12
C VAL A 158 -13.19 -1.83 -6.42
N ASN A 159 -14.52 -1.76 -6.33
CA ASN A 159 -15.41 -1.69 -7.51
C ASN A 159 -16.46 -0.57 -7.39
N LYS A 160 -16.15 0.46 -6.62
CA LYS A 160 -17.07 1.56 -6.26
C LYS A 160 -16.39 2.92 -6.36
N SER A 161 -15.59 3.14 -7.40
CA SER A 161 -14.66 4.27 -7.52
C SER A 161 -15.32 5.65 -7.47
N THR A 162 -16.58 5.78 -7.88
CA THR A 162 -17.31 7.06 -7.92
C THR A 162 -18.28 7.27 -6.74
N TYR A 163 -18.35 6.31 -5.81
CA TYR A 163 -19.36 6.35 -4.73
C TYR A 163 -18.93 7.20 -3.54
N GLY A 164 -17.64 7.50 -3.44
CA GLY A 164 -17.05 8.26 -2.35
C GLY A 164 -16.88 7.46 -1.05
N CYS A 165 -15.95 7.94 -0.25
CA CYS A 165 -15.50 7.46 1.03
C CYS A 165 -16.62 7.07 1.99
N LYS A 166 -17.59 7.96 2.20
CA LYS A 166 -18.70 7.70 3.13
C LYS A 166 -19.52 6.47 2.75
N LYS A 167 -19.71 6.23 1.45
CA LYS A 167 -20.48 5.09 0.94
C LYS A 167 -19.63 3.82 0.79
N VAL A 168 -18.35 3.98 0.48
CA VAL A 168 -17.42 2.85 0.25
C VAL A 168 -16.91 2.26 1.57
N LEU A 169 -16.43 3.11 2.48
CA LEU A 169 -15.78 2.67 3.72
C LEU A 169 -16.51 3.07 5.01
N GLY A 170 -17.47 4.00 4.93
CA GLY A 170 -18.15 4.53 6.11
C GLY A 170 -17.16 5.16 7.10
N GLY A 171 -17.48 5.18 8.38
CA GLY A 171 -16.58 5.68 9.42
C GLY A 171 -16.74 7.17 9.73
N ASN A 172 -15.76 7.72 10.44
CA ASN A 172 -15.80 9.09 10.96
C ASN A 172 -14.99 10.05 10.08
N TYR A 173 -15.61 11.18 9.69
CA TYR A 173 -15.03 12.23 8.85
C TYR A 173 -15.17 13.63 9.47
N ALA A 174 -15.48 13.69 10.78
CA ALA A 174 -15.46 14.92 11.54
C ALA A 174 -14.04 15.48 11.65
#